data_AF-W6TRY2-F1
#
_entry.id   AF-W6TRY2-F1
#
_cell.length_a   1.000
_cell.length_b   1.000
_cell.length_c   1.000
_cell.angle_alpha   90.00
_cell.angle_beta   90.00
_cell.angle_gamma   90.00
#
_symmetry.space_group_name_H-M   'P 1'
#
loop_
_entity.id
_entity.type
_entity.pdbx_description
1 polymer ?
#
loop_
_entity_poly.entity_id
_entity_poly.type
_entity_poly.pdbx_seq_one_letter_code
_entity_poly.pdbx_strand_id
1 'polypeptide(L)'
;MKLSIFCLFSPFFFLFSGFPVFAQQDTIDCVKVLDTEPYFVKHKTAEQDVMLKRDIEILKHCGNFDSIDNEFFKGPILGALMLDQVRLGKPATYRTLIEMLTVFRETASYKDFAEGMVLYRNLKKKKVSLKEWETDKELFVRMGFTVNDLEDFKVFLSKPEHIKLTYGEALTQYMAEIEAMSIDK
;
A
#
# COMPACT_ATOMS: atom_id res chain seq x y z
N MET A 1 -17.98 11.23 68.81
CA MET A 1 -18.31 12.61 69.25
C MET A 1 -17.07 13.47 69.02
N LYS A 2 -17.23 14.65 68.35
CA LYS A 2 -16.21 15.63 67.90
C LYS A 2 -15.42 15.18 66.64
N LEU A 3 -15.59 15.72 65.42
CA LEU A 3 -15.82 17.06 64.85
C LEU A 3 -14.56 17.96 64.80
N SER A 4 -14.23 18.39 63.58
CA SER A 4 -13.38 19.53 63.10
C SER A 4 -12.44 19.01 61.99
N ILE A 5 -12.71 19.13 60.67
CA ILE A 5 -12.89 20.32 59.82
C ILE A 5 -11.80 21.37 60.04
N PHE A 6 -10.80 21.36 59.16
CA PHE A 6 -10.10 22.57 58.73
C PHE A 6 -9.99 22.54 57.20
N CYS A 7 -10.83 23.36 56.56
CA CYS A 7 -10.69 23.72 55.16
C CYS A 7 -9.54 24.73 55.05
N LEU A 8 -8.46 24.38 54.35
CA LEU A 8 -7.52 25.36 53.81
C LEU A 8 -7.79 25.49 52.31
N PHE A 9 -8.57 26.52 51.97
CA PHE A 9 -8.72 27.02 50.62
C PHE A 9 -7.38 27.61 50.15
N SER A 10 -6.75 26.96 49.18
CA SER A 10 -5.68 27.56 48.38
C SER A 10 -6.14 27.57 46.93
N PRO A 11 -6.28 28.74 46.26
CA PRO A 11 -6.59 28.78 44.85
C PRO A 11 -5.28 28.56 44.07
N PHE A 12 -4.97 27.30 43.75
CA PHE A 12 -3.89 26.99 42.81
C PHE A 12 -4.38 27.30 41.40
N PHE A 13 -4.08 28.51 40.95
CA PHE A 13 -4.33 29.00 39.60
C PHE A 13 -3.41 28.25 38.62
N PHE A 14 -3.87 27.08 38.12
CA PHE A 14 -3.21 26.36 37.02
C PHE A 14 -3.35 27.18 35.72
N LEU A 15 -2.39 28.07 35.48
CA LEU A 15 -2.12 28.62 34.16
C LEU A 15 -1.65 27.46 33.27
N PHE A 16 -2.58 26.80 32.58
CA PHE A 16 -2.29 25.98 31.42
C PHE A 16 -1.81 26.90 30.30
N SER A 17 -0.53 27.24 30.31
CA SER A 17 0.18 27.74 29.15
C SER A 17 0.27 26.60 28.13
N GLY A 18 -0.79 26.45 27.33
CA GLY A 18 -0.76 25.64 26.13
C GLY A 18 0.20 26.28 25.15
N PHE A 19 1.41 25.72 25.04
CA PHE A 19 2.28 26.02 23.91
C PHE A 19 1.62 25.44 22.65
N PRO A 20 1.28 26.24 21.64
CA PRO A 20 1.00 25.69 20.33
C PRO A 20 2.31 25.10 19.82
N VAL A 21 2.42 23.77 19.86
CA VAL A 21 3.41 23.04 19.08
C VAL A 21 3.03 23.28 17.62
N PHE A 22 3.67 24.27 16.99
CA PHE A 22 3.69 24.36 15.55
C PHE A 22 4.49 23.16 15.06
N ALA A 23 3.79 22.09 14.67
CA ALA A 23 4.35 21.11 13.76
C ALA A 23 4.63 21.86 12.45
N GLN A 24 5.87 22.29 12.27
CA GLN A 24 6.33 22.86 11.02
C GLN A 24 6.29 21.74 9.99
N GLN A 25 5.21 21.69 9.20
CA GLN A 25 5.09 20.76 8.08
C GLN A 25 6.21 21.13 7.10
N ASP A 26 7.29 20.34 7.06
CA ASP A 26 8.38 20.54 6.10
C ASP A 26 7.81 20.45 4.69
N THR A 27 7.53 21.60 4.09
CA THR A 27 7.10 21.70 2.69
C THR A 27 8.23 21.20 1.82
N ILE A 28 7.98 20.13 1.07
CA ILE A 28 8.97 19.52 0.18
C ILE A 28 9.23 20.47 -1.00
N ASP A 29 10.44 21.03 -1.07
CA ASP A 29 10.88 21.85 -2.20
C ASP A 29 11.43 20.95 -3.32
N CYS A 30 10.60 20.70 -4.33
CA CYS A 30 10.97 19.81 -5.44
C CYS A 30 12.21 20.29 -6.19
N VAL A 31 12.43 21.59 -6.34
CA VAL A 31 13.58 22.13 -7.07
C VAL A 31 14.88 21.75 -6.36
N LYS A 32 14.88 21.74 -5.02
CA LYS A 32 16.07 21.39 -4.23
C LYS A 32 16.27 19.89 -4.08
N VAL A 33 15.19 19.11 -3.97
CA VAL A 33 15.31 17.69 -3.59
C VAL A 33 15.52 16.77 -4.78
N LEU A 34 15.03 17.13 -5.98
CA LEU A 34 15.01 16.23 -7.13
C LEU A 34 16.39 15.72 -7.57
N ASP A 35 17.43 16.54 -7.35
CA ASP A 35 18.81 16.19 -7.71
C ASP A 35 19.61 15.60 -6.55
N THR A 36 18.93 15.22 -5.46
CA THR A 36 19.53 14.52 -4.33
C THR A 36 19.31 13.01 -4.43
N GLU A 37 20.18 12.25 -3.77
CA GLU A 37 20.12 10.79 -3.74
C GLU A 37 19.09 10.29 -2.70
N PRO A 38 18.17 9.39 -3.05
CA PRO A 38 17.21 8.82 -2.09
C PRO A 38 17.88 7.98 -1.00
N TYR A 39 17.27 7.93 0.18
CA TYR A 39 17.80 7.16 1.31
C TYR A 39 17.88 5.65 1.00
N PHE A 40 16.89 5.10 0.31
CA PHE A 40 16.83 3.67 -0.04
C PHE A 40 17.98 3.18 -0.95
N VAL A 41 18.78 4.08 -1.53
CA VAL A 41 19.92 3.70 -2.38
C VAL A 41 21.09 3.17 -1.56
N LYS A 42 21.35 3.77 -0.39
CA LYS A 42 22.50 3.42 0.46
C LYS A 42 22.15 2.50 1.64
N HIS A 43 20.86 2.29 1.87
CA HIS A 43 20.39 1.63 3.09
C HIS A 43 19.42 0.50 2.75
N LYS A 44 19.54 -0.61 3.49
CA LYS A 44 18.51 -1.65 3.47
C LYS A 44 17.31 -1.12 4.24
N THR A 45 16.24 -0.78 3.53
CA THR A 45 15.03 -0.22 4.13
C THR A 45 13.99 -1.31 4.41
N ALA A 46 13.45 -1.32 5.62
CA ALA A 46 12.20 -2.04 5.90
C ALA A 46 10.99 -1.11 5.65
N GLU A 47 9.78 -1.65 5.47
CA GLU A 47 8.59 -0.83 5.16
C GLU A 47 8.25 0.21 6.24
N GLN A 48 8.58 -0.10 7.50
CA GLN A 48 8.37 0.78 8.64
C GLN A 48 9.43 1.88 8.80
N ASP A 49 10.49 1.88 7.99
CA ASP A 49 11.59 2.84 8.06
C ASP A 49 11.09 4.26 7.78
N VAL A 50 11.31 5.16 8.73
CA VAL A 50 10.89 6.56 8.66
C VAL A 50 11.56 7.28 7.48
N MET A 51 12.80 6.92 7.17
CA MET A 51 13.53 7.53 6.06
C MET A 51 13.01 7.04 4.71
N LEU A 52 12.63 5.76 4.61
CA LEU A 52 11.91 5.28 3.42
C LEU A 52 10.56 5.99 3.25
N LYS A 53 9.82 6.23 4.34
CA LYS A 53 8.56 6.98 4.27
C LYS A 53 8.78 8.39 3.73
N ARG A 54 9.87 9.05 4.13
CA ARG A 54 10.24 10.36 3.59
C ARG A 54 10.57 10.30 2.10
N ASP A 55 11.33 9.30 1.65
CA ASP A 55 11.59 9.11 0.22
C ASP A 55 10.28 8.93 -0.56
N ILE A 56 9.34 8.13 -0.05
CA ILE A 56 8.03 7.92 -0.67
C ILE A 56 7.19 9.21 -0.68
N GLU A 57 7.25 10.04 0.36
CA GLU A 57 6.60 11.36 0.37
C GLU A 57 7.17 12.29 -0.70
N ILE A 58 8.49 12.29 -0.89
CA ILE A 58 9.14 13.08 -1.95
C ILE A 58 8.67 12.60 -3.32
N LEU A 59 8.62 11.29 -3.56
CA LEU A 59 8.12 10.72 -4.82
C LEU A 59 6.65 11.06 -5.06
N LYS A 60 5.81 11.00 -4.02
CA LYS A 60 4.39 11.42 -4.09
C LYS A 60 4.27 12.88 -4.49
N HIS A 61 5.00 13.75 -3.79
CA HIS A 61 4.89 15.20 -3.96
C HIS A 61 5.48 15.69 -5.28
N CYS A 62 6.65 15.18 -5.68
CA CYS A 62 7.40 15.69 -6.81
C CYS A 62 7.28 14.84 -8.10
N GLY A 63 6.79 13.60 -7.99
CA GLY A 63 6.77 12.62 -9.09
C GLY A 63 5.40 12.03 -9.42
N ASN A 64 4.34 12.55 -8.80
CA ASN A 64 2.97 12.02 -8.91
C ASN A 64 2.92 10.51 -8.63
N PHE A 65 3.64 10.05 -7.59
CA PHE A 65 3.70 8.66 -7.20
C PHE A 65 2.43 8.24 -6.46
N ASP A 66 1.50 7.64 -7.18
CA ASP A 66 0.12 7.49 -6.75
C ASP A 66 -0.13 6.20 -5.95
N SER A 67 -1.38 5.92 -5.63
CA SER A 67 -1.74 4.73 -4.87
C SER A 67 -1.34 3.42 -5.56
N ILE A 68 -1.39 3.32 -6.88
CA ILE A 68 -1.00 2.12 -7.66
C ILE A 68 0.51 1.95 -7.55
N ASP A 69 1.27 3.04 -7.73
CA ASP A 69 2.72 3.02 -7.59
C ASP A 69 3.17 2.60 -6.18
N ASN A 70 2.48 3.06 -5.13
CA ASN A 70 2.78 2.68 -3.75
C ASN A 70 2.57 1.19 -3.45
N GLU A 71 1.70 0.52 -4.21
CA GLU A 71 1.44 -0.91 -4.03
C GLU A 71 2.50 -1.76 -4.74
N PHE A 72 2.99 -1.27 -5.89
CA PHE A 72 3.96 -1.97 -6.71
C PHE A 72 5.42 -1.65 -6.35
N PHE A 73 5.79 -0.38 -6.26
CA PHE A 73 7.17 0.06 -6.11
C PHE A 73 7.54 0.24 -4.63
N LYS A 74 7.81 -0.87 -3.96
CA LYS A 74 8.35 -0.88 -2.59
C LYS A 74 9.85 -0.54 -2.56
N GLY A 75 10.39 -0.20 -1.38
CA GLY A 75 11.80 0.16 -1.19
C GLY A 75 12.81 -0.72 -1.93
N PRO A 76 12.74 -2.07 -1.83
CA PRO A 76 13.64 -2.96 -2.58
C PRO A 76 13.52 -2.84 -4.10
N ILE A 77 12.29 -2.69 -4.63
CA ILE A 77 12.04 -2.53 -6.06
C ILE A 77 12.56 -1.16 -6.52
N LEU A 78 12.29 -0.09 -5.76
CA LEU A 78 12.83 1.24 -6.02
C LEU A 78 14.36 1.24 -6.05
N GLY A 79 15.00 0.53 -5.12
CA GLY A 79 16.44 0.35 -5.07
C GLY A 79 16.99 -0.42 -6.29
N ALA A 80 16.33 -1.51 -6.69
CA ALA A 80 16.71 -2.28 -7.87
C ALA A 80 16.59 -1.45 -9.16
N LEU A 81 15.47 -0.73 -9.32
CA LEU A 81 15.23 0.15 -10.45
C LEU A 81 16.27 1.28 -10.52
N MET A 82 16.64 1.86 -9.38
CA MET A 82 17.70 2.86 -9.32
C MET A 82 19.06 2.28 -9.73
N LEU A 83 19.41 1.09 -9.23
CA LEU A 83 20.65 0.42 -9.58
C LEU A 83 20.77 0.19 -11.08
N ASP A 84 19.68 -0.20 -11.74
CA ASP A 84 19.65 -0.37 -13.20
C ASP A 84 19.88 0.96 -13.94
N GLN A 85 19.30 2.06 -13.47
CA GLN A 85 19.58 3.38 -14.06
C GLN A 85 21.05 3.80 -13.88
N VAL A 86 21.63 3.54 -12.71
CA VAL A 86 23.06 3.82 -12.44
C VAL A 86 23.97 3.00 -13.35
N ARG A 87 23.63 1.73 -13.59
CA ARG A 87 24.36 0.87 -14.54
C ARG A 87 24.30 1.38 -15.98
N LEU A 88 23.25 2.13 -16.34
CA LEU A 88 23.14 2.84 -17.62
C LEU A 88 23.86 4.20 -17.63
N GLY A 89 24.63 4.52 -16.57
CA GLY A 89 25.41 5.75 -16.45
C GLY A 89 24.63 6.96 -15.96
N LYS A 90 23.39 6.79 -15.48
CA LYS A 90 22.58 7.89 -14.92
C LYS A 90 22.92 8.14 -13.45
N PRO A 91 22.74 9.37 -12.94
CA PRO A 91 22.95 9.66 -11.53
C PRO A 91 21.84 9.05 -10.66
N ALA A 92 22.17 8.66 -9.44
CA ALA A 92 21.23 8.03 -8.51
C ALA A 92 20.33 9.05 -7.80
N THR A 93 19.46 9.77 -8.53
CA THR A 93 18.64 10.87 -7.97
C THR A 93 17.15 10.61 -8.03
N TYR A 94 16.36 11.34 -7.23
CA TYR A 94 14.89 11.31 -7.34
C TYR A 94 14.41 11.61 -8.76
N ARG A 95 15.03 12.58 -9.44
CA ARG A 95 14.73 12.93 -10.83
C ARG A 95 14.88 11.74 -11.76
N THR A 96 15.99 11.02 -11.68
CA THR A 96 16.24 9.82 -12.50
C THR A 96 15.13 8.77 -12.32
N LEU A 97 14.71 8.53 -11.07
CA LEU A 97 13.65 7.58 -10.77
C LEU A 97 12.29 8.07 -11.32
N ILE A 98 11.96 9.34 -11.10
CA ILE A 98 10.70 9.94 -11.54
C ILE A 98 10.58 9.93 -13.07
N GLU A 99 11.65 10.28 -13.79
CA GLU A 99 11.67 10.25 -15.25
C GLU A 99 11.49 8.82 -15.77
N MET A 100 12.18 7.85 -15.19
CA MET A 100 12.03 6.44 -15.57
C MET A 100 10.61 5.93 -15.31
N LEU A 101 10.03 6.23 -14.14
CA LEU A 101 8.66 5.86 -13.82
C LEU A 101 7.66 6.54 -14.76
N THR A 102 7.89 7.81 -15.12
CA THR A 102 7.03 8.54 -16.06
C THR A 102 6.98 7.82 -17.41
N VAL A 103 8.14 7.43 -17.96
CA VAL A 103 8.21 6.66 -19.21
C VAL A 103 7.56 5.29 -19.05
N PHE A 104 7.81 4.59 -17.94
CA PHE A 104 7.24 3.26 -17.71
C PHE A 104 5.70 3.29 -17.65
N ARG A 105 5.11 4.32 -17.04
CA ARG A 105 3.65 4.50 -16.96
C ARG A 105 2.97 4.63 -18.32
N GLU A 106 3.70 5.06 -19.35
CA GLU A 106 3.16 5.19 -20.72
C GLU A 106 3.03 3.84 -21.44
N THR A 107 3.75 2.81 -20.96
CA THR A 107 3.77 1.47 -21.57
C THR A 107 2.43 0.76 -21.45
N ALA A 108 2.14 -0.13 -22.42
CA ALA A 108 0.95 -0.98 -22.37
C ALA A 108 0.97 -1.89 -21.13
N SER A 109 2.14 -2.46 -20.79
CA SER A 109 2.29 -3.34 -19.64
C SER A 109 1.93 -2.65 -18.31
N TYR A 110 2.30 -1.38 -18.12
CA TYR A 110 1.88 -0.64 -16.93
C TYR A 110 0.38 -0.40 -16.92
N LYS A 111 -0.22 -0.04 -18.06
CA LYS A 111 -1.67 0.20 -18.17
C LYS A 111 -2.47 -1.05 -17.83
N ASP A 112 -2.10 -2.19 -18.41
CA ASP A 112 -2.73 -3.48 -18.13
C ASP A 112 -2.60 -3.87 -16.64
N PHE A 113 -1.43 -3.63 -16.06
CA PHE A 113 -1.19 -3.85 -14.63
C PHE A 113 -2.04 -2.92 -13.75
N ALA A 114 -2.07 -1.63 -14.06
CA ALA A 114 -2.84 -0.63 -13.32
C ALA A 114 -4.35 -0.96 -13.34
N GLU A 115 -4.88 -1.36 -14.50
CA GLU A 115 -6.26 -1.84 -14.63
C GLU A 115 -6.50 -3.07 -13.76
N GLY A 116 -5.60 -4.05 -13.79
CA GLY A 116 -5.66 -5.24 -12.94
C GLY A 116 -5.68 -4.91 -11.45
N MET A 117 -4.86 -3.96 -11.01
CA MET A 117 -4.81 -3.51 -9.62
C MET A 117 -6.08 -2.78 -9.18
N VAL A 118 -6.67 -1.97 -10.05
CA VAL A 118 -7.96 -1.32 -9.80
C VAL A 118 -9.05 -2.39 -9.64
N LEU A 119 -9.11 -3.35 -10.56
CA LEU A 119 -10.06 -4.45 -10.49
C LEU A 119 -9.89 -5.28 -9.22
N TYR A 120 -8.65 -5.61 -8.85
CA TYR A 120 -8.34 -6.33 -7.61
C TYR A 120 -8.80 -5.57 -6.37
N ARG A 121 -8.49 -4.27 -6.24
CA ARG A 121 -8.92 -3.46 -5.09
C ARG A 121 -10.43 -3.38 -4.96
N ASN A 122 -11.13 -3.26 -6.08
CA ASN A 122 -12.58 -3.19 -6.12
C ASN A 122 -13.20 -4.53 -5.72
N LEU A 123 -12.74 -5.63 -6.34
CA LEU A 123 -13.31 -6.94 -6.09
C LEU A 123 -12.98 -7.45 -4.68
N LYS A 124 -11.74 -7.24 -4.21
CA LYS A 124 -11.30 -7.66 -2.87
C LYS A 124 -12.23 -7.19 -1.76
N LYS A 125 -12.80 -5.98 -1.89
CA LYS A 125 -13.70 -5.38 -0.89
C LYS A 125 -15.18 -5.69 -1.12
N LYS A 126 -15.52 -6.21 -2.31
CA LYS A 126 -16.89 -6.54 -2.68
C LYS A 126 -17.30 -7.83 -1.97
N LYS A 127 -18.53 -7.85 -1.42
CA LYS A 127 -19.13 -9.08 -0.89
C LYS A 127 -19.35 -10.08 -2.03
N VAL A 128 -19.16 -11.36 -1.73
CA VAL A 128 -19.42 -12.45 -2.67
C VAL A 128 -20.87 -12.36 -3.17
N SER A 129 -21.03 -12.40 -4.49
CA SER A 129 -22.35 -12.36 -5.14
C SER A 129 -22.34 -13.26 -6.37
N LEU A 130 -22.92 -14.45 -6.26
CA LEU A 130 -23.03 -15.37 -7.40
C LEU A 130 -23.91 -14.83 -8.54
N LYS A 131 -24.76 -13.84 -8.25
CA LYS A 131 -25.54 -13.14 -9.27
C LYS A 131 -24.66 -12.34 -10.24
N GLU A 132 -23.54 -11.82 -9.75
CA GLU A 132 -22.63 -10.96 -10.51
C GLU A 132 -21.36 -11.71 -10.96
N TRP A 133 -21.34 -13.03 -10.77
CA TRP A 133 -20.20 -13.91 -11.02
C TRP A 133 -19.58 -13.75 -12.41
N GLU A 134 -20.39 -13.65 -13.46
CA GLU A 134 -19.88 -13.56 -14.83
C GLU A 134 -19.03 -12.30 -15.08
N THR A 135 -19.34 -11.20 -14.38
CA THR A 135 -18.54 -9.97 -14.39
C THR A 135 -17.36 -10.10 -13.44
N ASP A 136 -17.60 -10.60 -12.22
CA ASP A 136 -16.60 -10.64 -11.16
C ASP A 136 -15.46 -11.61 -11.46
N LYS A 137 -15.71 -12.65 -12.26
CA LYS A 137 -14.71 -13.66 -12.59
C LYS A 137 -13.58 -13.16 -13.48
N GLU A 138 -13.75 -11.99 -14.12
CA GLU A 138 -12.73 -11.41 -15.00
C GLU A 138 -11.39 -11.21 -14.27
N LEU A 139 -11.43 -10.83 -13.00
CA LEU A 139 -10.20 -10.68 -12.21
C LEU A 139 -9.46 -12.01 -12.09
N PHE A 140 -10.16 -13.09 -11.78
CA PHE A 140 -9.55 -14.40 -11.56
C PHE A 140 -8.98 -14.96 -12.87
N VAL A 141 -9.66 -14.73 -14.00
CA VAL A 141 -9.10 -15.02 -15.34
C VAL A 141 -7.79 -14.27 -15.56
N ARG A 142 -7.74 -12.97 -15.26
CA ARG A 142 -6.52 -12.15 -15.38
C ARG A 142 -5.41 -12.58 -14.41
N MET A 143 -5.77 -13.18 -13.28
CA MET A 143 -4.84 -13.80 -12.33
C MET A 143 -4.36 -15.20 -12.78
N GLY A 144 -4.83 -15.70 -13.91
CA GLY A 144 -4.41 -16.97 -14.50
C GLY A 144 -5.22 -18.19 -14.06
N PHE A 145 -6.39 -18.01 -13.43
CA PHE A 145 -7.28 -19.13 -13.14
C PHE A 145 -7.70 -19.80 -14.45
N THR A 146 -7.58 -21.12 -14.48
CA THR A 146 -8.14 -21.95 -15.55
C THR A 146 -9.66 -22.02 -15.42
N VAL A 147 -10.32 -22.53 -16.46
CA VAL A 147 -11.78 -22.77 -16.42
C VAL A 147 -12.15 -23.68 -15.25
N ASN A 148 -11.32 -24.68 -14.94
CA ASN A 148 -11.57 -25.59 -13.81
C ASN A 148 -11.42 -24.86 -12.48
N ASP A 149 -10.36 -24.05 -12.31
CA ASP A 149 -10.17 -23.27 -11.08
C ASP A 149 -11.33 -22.30 -10.84
N LEU A 150 -11.88 -21.71 -11.91
CA LEU A 150 -13.05 -20.82 -11.82
C LEU A 150 -14.30 -21.57 -11.38
N GLU A 151 -14.55 -22.77 -11.91
CA GLU A 151 -15.70 -23.57 -11.50
C GLU A 151 -15.54 -24.07 -10.06
N ASP A 152 -14.36 -24.55 -9.69
CA ASP A 152 -14.07 -24.99 -8.32
C ASP A 152 -14.19 -23.83 -7.33
N PHE A 153 -13.68 -22.64 -7.68
CA PHE A 153 -13.84 -21.46 -6.85
C PHE A 153 -15.31 -21.01 -6.78
N LYS A 154 -16.07 -21.07 -7.87
CA LYS A 154 -17.52 -20.77 -7.85
C LYS A 154 -18.28 -21.72 -6.94
N VAL A 155 -17.93 -23.02 -6.95
CA VAL A 155 -18.48 -24.03 -6.03
C VAL A 155 -18.11 -23.67 -4.59
N PHE A 156 -16.84 -23.34 -4.31
CA PHE A 156 -16.41 -22.86 -3.00
C PHE A 156 -17.24 -21.66 -2.52
N LEU A 157 -17.46 -20.65 -3.37
CA LEU A 157 -18.24 -19.46 -3.06
C LEU A 157 -19.73 -19.72 -2.82
N SER A 158 -20.26 -20.84 -3.34
CA SER A 158 -21.68 -21.19 -3.19
C SER A 158 -22.05 -21.72 -1.80
N LYS A 159 -21.06 -22.07 -0.97
CA LYS A 159 -21.30 -22.54 0.39
C LYS A 159 -21.91 -21.43 1.26
N PRO A 160 -22.95 -21.70 2.07
CA PRO A 160 -23.65 -20.68 2.86
C PRO A 160 -22.74 -19.83 3.77
N GLU A 161 -21.70 -20.45 4.33
CA GLU A 161 -20.68 -19.82 5.16
C GLU A 161 -19.86 -18.75 4.41
N HIS A 162 -19.73 -18.87 3.09
CA HIS A 162 -18.89 -18.00 2.26
C HIS A 162 -19.65 -16.81 1.66
N ILE A 163 -20.98 -16.85 1.64
CA ILE A 163 -21.82 -15.77 1.10
C ILE A 163 -21.62 -14.43 1.84
N LYS A 164 -21.18 -14.48 3.11
CA LYS A 164 -20.93 -13.28 3.91
C LYS A 164 -19.53 -12.70 3.72
N LEU A 165 -18.63 -13.47 3.10
CA LEU A 165 -17.25 -13.05 2.86
C LEU A 165 -17.21 -11.99 1.76
N THR A 166 -16.13 -11.23 1.77
CA THR A 166 -15.66 -10.52 0.58
C THR A 166 -14.94 -11.48 -0.35
N TYR A 167 -14.84 -11.15 -1.65
CA TYR A 167 -14.04 -11.96 -2.58
C TYR A 167 -12.58 -12.08 -2.14
N GLY A 168 -12.04 -11.06 -1.46
CA GLY A 168 -10.70 -11.12 -0.88
C GLY A 168 -10.56 -12.20 0.18
N GLU A 169 -11.46 -12.20 1.16
CA GLU A 169 -11.47 -13.21 2.24
C GLU A 169 -11.73 -14.61 1.69
N ALA A 170 -12.66 -14.74 0.75
CA ALA A 170 -12.98 -16.02 0.13
C ALA A 170 -11.81 -16.58 -0.67
N LEU A 171 -11.10 -15.75 -1.45
CA LEU A 171 -9.91 -16.17 -2.18
C LEU A 171 -8.80 -16.63 -1.23
N THR A 172 -8.57 -15.90 -0.14
CA THR A 172 -7.57 -16.31 0.88
C THR A 172 -7.90 -17.66 1.49
N GLN A 173 -9.17 -17.91 1.84
CA GLN A 173 -9.59 -19.19 2.40
C GLN A 173 -9.47 -20.33 1.37
N TYR A 174 -9.90 -20.10 0.13
CA TYR A 174 -9.81 -21.07 -0.95
C TYR A 174 -8.37 -21.50 -1.23
N MET A 175 -7.44 -20.55 -1.29
CA MET A 175 -6.01 -20.86 -1.50
C MET A 175 -5.41 -21.65 -0.35
N ALA A 176 -5.80 -21.34 0.90
CA ALA A 176 -5.37 -22.11 2.06
C ALA A 176 -5.91 -23.55 2.05
N GLU A 177 -7.14 -23.78 1.59
CA GLU A 177 -7.69 -25.14 1.38
C GLU A 177 -6.88 -25.91 0.33
N ILE A 178 -6.54 -25.28 -0.80
CA ILE A 178 -5.72 -25.92 -1.85
C ILE A 178 -4.33 -26.28 -1.33
N GLU A 179 -3.66 -25.37 -0.64
CA GLU A 179 -2.33 -25.59 -0.09
C GLU A 179 -2.33 -26.75 0.91
N ALA A 180 -3.32 -26.80 1.82
CA ALA A 180 -3.47 -27.90 2.77
C ALA A 180 -3.64 -29.26 2.06
N MET A 181 -4.45 -29.32 0.99
CA MET A 181 -4.64 -30.54 0.19
C MET A 181 -3.40 -30.96 -0.61
N SER A 182 -2.46 -30.05 -0.83
CA SER A 182 -1.22 -30.33 -1.57
C SER A 182 -0.10 -30.93 -0.69
N ILE A 183 -0.15 -30.69 0.63
CA ILE A 183 0.83 -31.18 1.61
C ILE A 183 0.55 -32.65 2.02
N ASP A 184 -0.71 -33.09 1.89
CA ASP A 184 -1.14 -34.46 2.23
C ASP A 184 -0.95 -35.49 1.08
N LYS A 185 -0.19 -35.13 0.02
CA LYS A 185 0.17 -36.00 -1.10
C LYS A 185 1.66 -36.31 -1.13
#